data_AF-A0A4R3F6W5-F1
#
_entry.id   AF-A0A4R3F6W5-F1
#
_cell.length_a   1.000
_cell.length_b   1.000
_cell.length_c   1.000
_cell.angle_alpha   90.00
_cell.angle_beta   90.00
_cell.angle_gamma   90.00
#
_symmetry.space_group_name_H-M   'P 1'
#
loop_
_entity.id
_entity.type
_entity.pdbx_description
1 polymer ?
#
loop_
_entity_poly.entity_id
_entity_poly.type
_entity_poly.pdbx_seq_one_letter_code
_entity_poly.pdbx_strand_id
1 'polypeptide(L)'
;MVLQMPRPFKHPKTGVYYFRVRVPADLVTIVGKAEVKISLSTKDPALAKELFADKTREIGKRWKTLRANPEPLSQKQIVALAGKVYRKIIERFDDDPGNPRTWQNIIDLAHRVAKAGSWEQWYGASVDELLLSEECTTDAESRERLIHNTHDALIQAAEQQLKKAQGDYSPDPKADRFPPLRSKEERSPTKAATLTDLFRLWERDHLADKGAAGTPSDFLQKIDSFKVYLGHEEVHRITPLNVSEYCDFLRHEKGLSAKTVNGKYLAAIRTVIRVGLAKARIAVDPTANVRVTVPKAIKERASGFTDDEANAILGAALRDPSTLGGMADLNKLACRWVPWICAYTGARAGEITQLRREDFTEEFGIASLKITPEAGTVKTGTYRMVPIHPHLIELGLLDMVASRKPGPLFYIPNDNKRKPGHSQAASVRGKVGDWVRDTVGVKDKRVQPNHAWRHRFKTIARDVDIAQRYMDAIQGHEDGSASSDYGENTMKALYREIAKLPRYDI
;
A
#
# COMPACT_ATOMS: atom_id res chain seq x y z
N MET A 1 18.36 35.29 -15.31
CA MET A 1 18.72 34.05 -16.04
C MET A 1 18.06 32.88 -15.33
N VAL A 2 17.08 32.22 -15.97
CA VAL A 2 16.44 31.02 -15.42
C VAL A 2 17.43 29.86 -15.58
N LEU A 3 17.95 29.35 -14.46
CA LEU A 3 18.82 28.15 -14.46
C LEU A 3 18.00 26.97 -15.00
N GLN A 4 18.34 26.48 -16.20
CA GLN A 4 17.73 25.24 -16.72
C GLN A 4 18.06 24.10 -15.76
N MET A 5 17.01 23.45 -15.24
CA MET A 5 17.17 22.26 -14.42
C MET A 5 17.84 21.13 -15.23
N PRO A 6 18.77 20.37 -14.63
CA PRO A 6 19.37 19.21 -15.27
C PRO A 6 18.29 18.21 -15.71
N ARG A 7 18.42 17.69 -16.93
CA ARG A 7 17.44 16.77 -17.54
C ARG A 7 18.15 15.58 -18.20
N PRO A 8 17.46 14.44 -18.41
CA PRO A 8 18.02 13.30 -19.11
C PRO A 8 18.59 13.70 -20.48
N PHE A 9 19.85 13.37 -20.73
CA PHE A 9 20.52 13.65 -22.01
C PHE A 9 20.28 12.51 -22.99
N LYS A 10 19.57 12.77 -24.10
CA LYS A 10 19.35 11.77 -25.15
C LYS A 10 20.59 11.65 -26.04
N HIS A 11 21.15 10.45 -26.16
CA HIS A 11 22.33 10.22 -26.99
C HIS A 11 21.97 10.27 -28.49
N PRO A 12 22.65 11.08 -29.31
CA PRO A 12 22.24 11.36 -30.69
C PRO A 12 22.32 10.16 -31.63
N LYS A 13 23.23 9.21 -31.38
CA LYS A 13 23.43 8.03 -32.24
C LYS A 13 22.61 6.80 -31.82
N THR A 14 22.35 6.63 -30.52
CA THR A 14 21.79 5.39 -29.97
C THR A 14 20.36 5.57 -29.44
N GLY A 15 19.93 6.81 -29.22
CA GLY A 15 18.62 7.16 -28.65
C GLY A 15 18.49 6.84 -27.15
N VAL A 16 19.50 6.27 -26.52
CA VAL A 16 19.52 5.93 -25.08
C VAL A 16 19.72 7.21 -24.26
N TYR A 17 18.98 7.35 -23.17
CA TYR A 17 19.11 8.45 -22.23
C TYR A 17 20.27 8.24 -21.25
N TYR A 18 20.94 9.33 -20.91
CA TYR A 18 22.05 9.39 -19.97
C TYR A 18 21.74 10.39 -18.86
N PHE A 19 22.17 10.05 -17.64
CA PHE A 19 22.38 11.01 -16.58
C PHE A 19 23.67 11.77 -16.87
N ARG A 20 23.57 13.08 -17.07
CA ARG A 20 24.69 13.96 -17.41
C ARG A 20 24.62 15.21 -16.55
N VAL A 21 25.52 15.34 -15.58
CA VAL A 21 25.59 16.51 -14.68
C VAL A 21 27.02 16.96 -14.50
N ARG A 22 27.20 18.28 -14.38
CA ARG A 22 28.50 18.88 -14.03
C ARG A 22 28.82 18.56 -12.57
N VAL A 23 30.06 18.21 -12.29
CA VAL A 23 30.55 18.12 -10.92
C VAL A 23 30.67 19.55 -10.36
N PRO A 24 30.16 19.83 -9.15
CA PRO A 24 30.31 21.12 -8.52
C PRO A 24 31.77 21.56 -8.43
N ALA A 25 32.05 22.84 -8.64
CA ALA A 25 33.43 23.36 -8.75
C ALA A 25 34.31 23.00 -7.55
N ASP A 26 33.73 23.03 -6.36
CA ASP A 26 34.33 22.66 -5.08
C ASP A 26 34.72 21.17 -4.99
N LEU A 27 34.12 20.31 -5.82
CA LEU A 27 34.32 18.86 -5.81
C LEU A 27 35.10 18.34 -7.03
N VAL A 28 35.47 19.18 -7.99
CA VAL A 28 36.14 18.72 -9.22
C VAL A 28 37.51 18.09 -8.94
N THR A 29 38.27 18.68 -8.02
CA THR A 29 39.58 18.16 -7.57
C THR A 29 39.44 16.82 -6.85
N ILE A 30 38.40 16.65 -6.03
CA ILE A 30 38.15 15.43 -5.25
C ILE A 30 37.59 14.30 -6.13
N VAL A 31 36.69 14.62 -7.06
CA VAL A 31 36.06 13.63 -7.96
C VAL A 31 36.96 13.30 -9.17
N GLY A 32 37.97 14.12 -9.44
CA GLY A 32 38.93 13.95 -10.55
C GLY A 32 38.33 14.14 -11.94
N LYS A 33 37.07 14.58 -12.05
CA LYS A 33 36.35 14.75 -13.32
C LYS A 33 35.43 15.98 -13.25
N ALA A 34 35.30 16.69 -14.36
CA ALA A 34 34.44 17.86 -14.47
C ALA A 34 32.94 17.51 -14.68
N GLU A 35 32.65 16.28 -15.12
CA GLU A 35 31.29 15.84 -15.47
C GLU A 35 31.09 14.36 -15.14
N VAL A 36 29.91 14.02 -14.61
CA VAL A 36 29.45 12.65 -14.42
C VAL A 36 28.47 12.30 -15.53
N LYS A 37 28.79 11.26 -16.31
CA LYS A 37 27.97 10.77 -17.43
C LYS A 37 27.73 9.26 -17.27
N ILE A 38 26.47 8.88 -17.01
CA ILE A 38 26.05 7.50 -16.73
C ILE A 38 24.88 7.13 -17.65
N SER A 39 24.90 5.96 -18.29
CA SER A 39 23.77 5.47 -19.09
C SER A 39 22.57 5.15 -18.18
N LEU A 40 21.37 5.59 -18.55
CA LEU A 40 20.12 5.18 -17.90
C LEU A 40 19.52 3.93 -18.53
N SER A 41 20.17 3.38 -19.58
CA SER A 41 19.79 2.12 -20.22
C SER A 41 18.34 2.04 -20.69
N THR A 42 17.75 3.18 -21.03
CA THR A 42 16.39 3.28 -21.57
C THR A 42 16.32 4.27 -22.73
N LYS A 43 15.42 4.02 -23.68
CA LYS A 43 15.04 4.96 -24.75
C LYS A 43 13.68 5.63 -24.48
N ASP A 44 12.97 5.20 -23.43
CA ASP A 44 11.68 5.76 -23.03
C ASP A 44 11.88 7.06 -22.24
N PRO A 45 11.33 8.21 -22.72
CA PRO A 45 11.43 9.49 -22.03
C PRO A 45 10.83 9.51 -20.61
N ALA A 46 9.74 8.79 -20.36
CA ALA A 46 9.07 8.81 -19.05
C ALA A 46 9.90 8.07 -18.01
N LEU A 47 10.31 6.82 -18.32
CA LEU A 47 11.20 6.03 -17.49
C LEU A 47 12.57 6.70 -17.32
N ALA A 48 13.11 7.36 -18.35
CA ALA A 48 14.36 8.11 -18.25
C ALA A 48 14.27 9.25 -17.23
N LYS A 49 13.12 9.90 -17.12
CA LYS A 49 12.89 10.99 -16.15
C LYS A 49 12.90 10.46 -14.71
N GLU A 50 12.28 9.30 -14.47
CA GLU A 50 12.28 8.63 -13.16
C GLU A 50 13.69 8.17 -12.77
N LEU A 51 14.38 7.45 -13.66
CA LEU A 51 15.75 6.98 -13.42
C LEU A 51 16.74 8.14 -13.23
N PHE A 52 16.53 9.26 -13.92
CA PHE A 52 17.32 10.46 -13.73
C PHE A 52 17.10 11.09 -12.35
N ALA A 53 15.87 11.11 -11.85
CA ALA A 53 15.57 11.60 -10.51
C ALA A 53 16.24 10.73 -9.43
N ASP A 54 16.23 9.41 -9.60
CA ASP A 54 16.92 8.49 -8.70
C ASP A 54 18.44 8.67 -8.73
N LYS A 55 19.04 8.77 -9.92
CA LYS A 55 20.48 9.06 -10.05
C LYS A 55 20.85 10.45 -9.53
N THR A 56 19.98 11.44 -9.67
CA THR A 56 20.17 12.78 -9.07
C THR A 56 20.22 12.67 -7.54
N ARG A 57 19.35 11.86 -6.93
CA ARG A 57 19.33 11.66 -5.47
C ARG A 57 20.58 10.93 -4.98
N GLU A 58 21.01 9.89 -5.69
CA GLU A 58 22.24 9.13 -5.40
C GLU A 58 23.49 10.02 -5.46
N ILE A 59 23.67 10.75 -6.57
CA ILE A 59 24.81 11.65 -6.76
C ILE A 59 24.75 12.85 -5.82
N GLY A 60 23.56 13.38 -5.52
CA GLY A 60 23.36 14.45 -4.55
C GLY A 60 23.77 14.04 -3.13
N LYS A 61 23.47 12.80 -2.71
CA LYS A 61 23.99 12.25 -1.44
C LYS A 61 25.51 12.17 -1.45
N ARG A 62 26.09 11.64 -2.53
CA ARG A 62 27.55 11.56 -2.70
C ARG A 62 28.23 12.93 -2.60
N TRP A 63 27.70 13.96 -3.26
CA TRP A 63 28.22 15.32 -3.13
C TRP A 63 28.07 15.87 -1.72
N LYS A 64 26.95 15.59 -1.03
CA LYS A 64 26.75 16.02 0.36
C LYS A 64 27.78 15.38 1.29
N THR A 65 28.09 14.10 1.09
CA THR A 65 29.14 13.39 1.85
C THR A 65 30.52 13.96 1.56
N LEU A 66 30.86 14.22 0.29
CA LEU A 66 32.14 14.84 -0.07
C LEU A 66 32.31 16.27 0.46
N ARG A 67 31.20 16.93 0.82
CA ARG A 67 31.16 18.25 1.46
C ARG A 67 31.08 18.18 2.98
N ALA A 68 30.88 16.99 3.56
CA ALA A 68 30.89 16.82 5.00
C ALA A 68 32.32 16.99 5.50
N ASN A 69 32.48 17.58 6.69
CA ASN A 69 33.80 17.74 7.30
C ASN A 69 34.45 16.36 7.47
N PRO A 70 35.72 16.17 7.03
CA PRO A 70 36.41 14.90 7.19
C PRO A 70 36.52 14.54 8.67
N GLU A 71 35.93 13.41 9.06
CA GLU A 71 36.06 12.86 10.41
C GLU A 71 37.24 11.89 10.47
N PRO A 72 38.00 11.87 11.57
CA PRO A 72 39.05 10.87 11.74
C PRO A 72 38.52 9.45 11.80
N LEU A 73 39.19 8.56 11.09
CA LEU A 73 38.89 7.13 11.15
C LEU A 73 39.56 6.51 12.37
N SER A 74 38.78 5.76 13.14
CA SER A 74 39.33 4.91 14.18
C SER A 74 40.25 3.83 13.58
N GLN A 75 41.19 3.32 14.39
CA GLN A 75 42.05 2.21 13.98
C GLN A 75 41.22 1.00 13.50
N LYS A 76 40.08 0.71 14.14
CA LYS A 76 39.20 -0.40 13.77
C LYS A 76 38.57 -0.19 12.38
N GLN A 77 38.14 1.02 12.06
CA GLN A 77 37.60 1.35 10.73
C GLN A 77 38.68 1.26 9.64
N ILE A 78 39.90 1.73 9.94
CA ILE A 78 41.04 1.64 9.02
C ILE A 78 41.36 0.18 8.69
N VAL A 79 41.49 -0.68 9.70
CA VAL A 79 41.76 -2.12 9.49
C VAL A 79 40.61 -2.79 8.74
N ALA A 80 39.37 -2.40 9.01
CA ALA A 80 38.21 -2.94 8.28
C ALA A 80 38.17 -2.54 6.80
N LEU A 81 38.51 -1.29 6.48
CA LEU A 81 38.61 -0.79 5.11
C LEU A 81 39.71 -1.53 4.35
N ALA A 82 40.90 -1.67 4.93
CA ALA A 82 41.98 -2.46 4.35
C ALA A 82 41.57 -3.93 4.11
N GLY A 83 40.80 -4.51 5.03
CA GLY A 83 40.25 -5.85 4.87
C GLY A 83 39.29 -6.02 3.70
N LYS A 84 38.68 -4.94 3.18
CA LYS A 84 37.91 -5.01 1.93
C LYS A 84 38.80 -5.21 0.70
N VAL A 85 39.99 -4.60 0.70
CA VAL A 85 40.99 -4.80 -0.35
C VAL A 85 41.44 -6.25 -0.37
N TYR A 86 41.77 -6.81 0.80
CA TYR A 86 42.10 -8.23 0.95
C TYR A 86 40.99 -9.13 0.38
N ARG A 87 39.76 -9.00 0.90
CA ARG A 87 38.61 -9.82 0.47
C ARG A 87 38.32 -9.71 -1.02
N LYS A 88 38.38 -8.50 -1.58
CA LYS A 88 38.17 -8.27 -3.01
C LYS A 88 39.19 -9.01 -3.88
N ILE A 89 40.45 -9.08 -3.47
CA ILE A 89 41.49 -9.82 -4.19
C ILE A 89 41.27 -11.33 -4.05
N ILE A 90 41.00 -11.81 -2.83
CA ILE A 90 40.74 -13.23 -2.58
C ILE A 90 39.54 -13.71 -3.39
N GLU A 91 38.38 -13.05 -3.28
CA GLU A 91 37.15 -13.42 -4.00
C GLU A 91 37.33 -13.36 -5.53
N ARG A 92 38.08 -12.38 -6.04
CA ARG A 92 38.26 -12.20 -7.49
C ARG A 92 39.08 -13.32 -8.14
N PHE A 93 40.00 -13.90 -7.39
CA PHE A 93 41.00 -14.85 -7.89
C PHE A 93 40.94 -16.18 -7.14
N ASP A 94 39.82 -16.47 -6.47
CA ASP A 94 39.68 -17.67 -5.63
C ASP A 94 39.74 -18.95 -6.46
N ASP A 95 38.90 -19.02 -7.50
CA ASP A 95 38.77 -20.19 -8.38
C ASP A 95 39.97 -20.35 -9.32
N ASP A 96 40.48 -19.24 -9.86
CA ASP A 96 41.64 -19.20 -10.76
C ASP A 96 42.61 -18.10 -10.33
N PRO A 97 43.62 -18.45 -9.50
CA PRO A 97 44.61 -17.49 -9.04
C PRO A 97 45.60 -17.08 -10.14
N GLY A 98 45.61 -17.73 -11.31
CA GLY A 98 46.53 -17.44 -12.40
C GLY A 98 47.99 -17.80 -12.10
N ASN A 99 48.93 -17.16 -12.79
CA ASN A 99 50.36 -17.54 -12.74
C ASN A 99 51.03 -17.12 -11.41
N PRO A 100 51.71 -18.04 -10.67
CA PRO A 100 52.45 -17.72 -9.44
C PRO A 100 53.43 -16.55 -9.58
N ARG A 101 54.09 -16.42 -10.73
CA ARG A 101 55.07 -15.36 -10.99
C ARG A 101 54.43 -13.97 -10.95
N THR A 102 53.15 -13.85 -11.28
CA THR A 102 52.41 -12.58 -11.21
C THR A 102 52.31 -12.11 -9.76
N TRP A 103 51.96 -13.00 -8.82
CA TRP A 103 51.87 -12.67 -7.41
C TRP A 103 53.22 -12.37 -6.78
N GLN A 104 54.26 -13.14 -7.13
CA GLN A 104 55.63 -12.84 -6.70
C GLN A 104 56.08 -11.44 -7.15
N ASN A 105 55.82 -11.07 -8.41
CA ASN A 105 56.13 -9.74 -8.92
C ASN A 105 55.39 -8.63 -8.16
N ILE A 106 54.13 -8.88 -7.76
CA ILE A 106 53.32 -7.94 -6.96
C ILE A 106 53.92 -7.77 -5.57
N ILE A 107 54.33 -8.85 -4.91
CA ILE A 107 54.99 -8.83 -3.59
C ILE A 107 56.32 -8.07 -3.68
N ASP A 108 57.16 -8.39 -4.66
CA ASP A 108 58.46 -7.73 -4.87
C ASP A 108 58.29 -6.22 -5.15
N LEU A 109 57.28 -5.87 -5.95
CA LEU A 109 56.93 -4.48 -6.22
C LEU A 109 56.46 -3.78 -4.95
N ALA A 110 55.59 -4.39 -4.17
CA ALA A 110 55.11 -3.85 -2.90
C ALA A 110 56.30 -3.58 -1.94
N HIS A 111 57.23 -4.52 -1.80
CA HIS A 111 58.45 -4.31 -0.99
C HIS A 111 59.33 -3.17 -1.51
N ARG A 112 59.44 -2.99 -2.83
CA ARG A 112 60.16 -1.84 -3.41
C ARG A 112 59.47 -0.51 -3.09
N VAL A 113 58.13 -0.47 -3.19
CA VAL A 113 57.34 0.72 -2.80
C VAL A 113 57.59 1.05 -1.34
N ALA A 114 57.63 0.03 -0.47
CA ALA A 114 57.91 0.21 0.94
C ALA A 114 59.29 0.82 1.21
N LYS A 115 60.32 0.29 0.54
CA LYS A 115 61.69 0.78 0.65
C LYS A 115 61.85 2.21 0.13
N ALA A 116 61.12 2.57 -0.93
CA ALA A 116 61.17 3.89 -1.54
C ALA A 116 60.29 4.94 -0.82
N GLY A 117 59.47 4.54 0.15
CA GLY A 117 58.54 5.44 0.85
C GLY A 117 57.47 6.06 -0.07
N SER A 118 57.27 5.54 -1.27
CA SER A 118 56.40 6.13 -2.31
C SER A 118 54.94 5.67 -2.17
N TRP A 119 54.44 5.57 -0.94
CA TRP A 119 53.14 4.99 -0.59
C TRP A 119 51.97 5.74 -1.23
N GLU A 120 51.99 7.06 -1.10
CA GLU A 120 50.96 7.96 -1.64
C GLU A 120 50.80 7.81 -3.15
N GLN A 121 51.93 7.76 -3.88
CA GLN A 121 51.93 7.63 -5.34
C GLN A 121 51.30 6.31 -5.81
N TRP A 122 51.49 5.23 -5.05
CA TRP A 122 51.04 3.89 -5.44
C TRP A 122 49.64 3.54 -4.95
N TYR A 123 49.28 3.98 -3.75
CA TYR A 123 48.04 3.57 -3.09
C TYR A 123 47.02 4.69 -2.95
N GLY A 124 47.43 5.96 -3.03
CA GLY A 124 46.56 7.12 -2.76
C GLY A 124 45.27 7.09 -3.59
N ALA A 125 45.38 6.96 -4.91
CA ALA A 125 44.21 6.91 -5.79
C ALA A 125 43.26 5.73 -5.50
N SER A 126 43.82 4.56 -5.16
CA SER A 126 43.05 3.36 -4.81
C SER A 126 42.35 3.50 -3.45
N VAL A 127 43.01 4.15 -2.50
CA VAL A 127 42.44 4.48 -1.18
C VAL A 127 41.33 5.52 -1.32
N ASP A 128 41.52 6.52 -2.18
CA ASP A 128 40.49 7.51 -2.48
C ASP A 128 39.26 6.85 -3.14
N GLU A 129 39.48 5.93 -4.08
CA GLU A 129 38.39 5.14 -4.67
C GLU A 129 37.68 4.26 -3.61
N LEU A 130 38.44 3.65 -2.70
CA LEU A 130 37.89 2.85 -1.60
C LEU A 130 37.02 3.71 -0.66
N LEU A 131 37.54 4.83 -0.16
CA LEU A 131 36.80 5.76 0.69
C LEU A 131 35.53 6.26 0.00
N LEU A 132 35.63 6.56 -1.29
CA LEU A 132 34.52 7.00 -2.12
C LEU A 132 33.46 5.92 -2.33
N SER A 133 33.88 4.65 -2.47
CA SER A 133 32.97 3.51 -2.60
C SER A 133 32.23 3.18 -1.30
N GLU A 134 32.85 3.50 -0.16
CA GLU A 134 32.29 3.29 1.18
C GLU A 134 31.51 4.50 1.71
N GLU A 135 31.39 5.56 0.90
CA GLU A 135 30.76 6.82 1.27
C GLU A 135 31.40 7.44 2.54
N CYS A 136 32.72 7.33 2.67
CA CYS A 136 33.49 7.87 3.78
C CYS A 136 34.37 9.05 3.33
N THR A 137 34.51 10.05 4.19
CA THR A 137 35.49 11.14 4.08
C THR A 137 36.33 11.16 5.34
N THR A 138 37.64 11.37 5.23
CA THR A 138 38.54 11.34 6.39
C THR A 138 39.65 12.38 6.28
N ASP A 139 40.30 12.66 7.41
CA ASP A 139 41.42 13.60 7.49
C ASP A 139 42.70 12.99 6.89
N ALA A 140 43.74 13.83 6.72
CA ALA A 140 44.99 13.43 6.09
C ALA A 140 45.74 12.33 6.86
N GLU A 141 45.73 12.37 8.19
CA GLU A 141 46.42 11.40 9.06
C GLU A 141 45.75 10.03 9.00
N SER A 142 44.42 10.02 9.08
CA SER A 142 43.61 8.81 8.92
C SER A 142 43.76 8.19 7.52
N ARG A 143 43.87 9.04 6.49
CA ARG A 143 44.11 8.61 5.10
C ARG A 143 45.49 7.98 4.92
N GLU A 144 46.53 8.58 5.48
CA GLU A 144 47.89 8.03 5.45
C GLU A 144 47.94 6.66 6.15
N ARG A 145 47.34 6.54 7.33
CA ARG A 145 47.23 5.26 8.05
C ARG A 145 46.47 4.20 7.23
N LEU A 146 45.44 4.60 6.49
CA LEU A 146 44.70 3.70 5.60
C LEU A 146 45.53 3.25 4.39
N ILE A 147 46.39 4.10 3.86
CA ILE A 147 47.35 3.74 2.80
C ILE A 147 48.28 2.64 3.28
N HIS A 148 48.87 2.79 4.46
CA HIS A 148 49.73 1.76 5.04
C HIS A 148 49.00 0.44 5.30
N ASN A 149 47.79 0.49 5.87
CA ASN A 149 47.02 -0.73 6.12
C ASN A 149 46.57 -1.41 4.82
N THR A 150 46.29 -0.63 3.76
CA THR A 150 45.95 -1.14 2.43
C THR A 150 47.13 -1.86 1.79
N HIS A 151 48.34 -1.32 1.94
CA HIS A 151 49.56 -1.99 1.50
C HIS A 151 49.74 -3.36 2.17
N ASP A 152 49.63 -3.40 3.50
CA ASP A 152 49.78 -4.66 4.26
C ASP A 152 48.71 -5.70 3.86
N ALA A 153 47.47 -5.25 3.67
CA ALA A 153 46.38 -6.11 3.23
C ALA A 153 46.60 -6.65 1.81
N LEU A 154 47.20 -5.87 0.92
CA LEU A 154 47.55 -6.30 -0.43
C LEU A 154 48.68 -7.33 -0.42
N ILE A 155 49.73 -7.14 0.39
CA ILE A 155 50.80 -8.14 0.53
C ILE A 155 50.21 -9.45 1.03
N GLN A 156 49.42 -9.41 2.10
CA GLN A 156 48.79 -10.61 2.65
C GLN A 156 47.91 -11.33 1.62
N ALA A 157 47.11 -10.58 0.84
CA ALA A 157 46.31 -11.17 -0.22
C ALA A 157 47.18 -11.78 -1.33
N ALA A 158 48.25 -11.10 -1.74
CA ALA A 158 49.15 -11.58 -2.78
C ALA A 158 49.91 -12.85 -2.34
N GLU A 159 50.36 -12.92 -1.08
CA GLU A 159 50.98 -14.11 -0.50
C GLU A 159 50.01 -15.29 -0.48
N GLN A 160 48.75 -15.05 -0.10
CA GLN A 160 47.73 -16.10 -0.08
C GLN A 160 47.39 -16.58 -1.50
N GLN A 161 47.30 -15.67 -2.47
CA GLN A 161 47.05 -16.04 -3.87
C GLN A 161 48.26 -16.73 -4.53
N LEU A 162 49.49 -16.41 -4.11
CA LEU A 162 50.70 -17.13 -4.53
C LEU A 162 50.65 -18.59 -4.08
N LYS A 163 50.26 -18.86 -2.82
CA LYS A 163 50.08 -20.23 -2.31
C LYS A 163 49.04 -21.00 -3.13
N LYS A 164 47.88 -20.40 -3.37
CA LYS A 164 46.82 -21.01 -4.19
C LYS A 164 47.30 -21.29 -5.62
N ALA A 165 48.02 -20.36 -6.23
CA ALA A 165 48.61 -20.56 -7.56
C ALA A 165 49.64 -21.70 -7.62
N GLN A 166 50.23 -22.07 -6.49
CA GLN A 166 51.13 -23.22 -6.33
C GLN A 166 50.39 -24.51 -5.91
N GLY A 167 49.06 -24.46 -5.80
CA GLY A 167 48.21 -25.60 -5.45
C GLY A 167 47.87 -25.73 -3.97
N ASP A 168 48.29 -24.80 -3.11
CA ASP A 168 47.94 -24.79 -1.68
C ASP A 168 46.75 -23.86 -1.41
N TYR A 169 45.59 -24.46 -1.20
CA TYR A 169 44.33 -23.78 -0.89
C TYR A 169 44.01 -23.76 0.61
N SER A 170 44.98 -24.05 1.48
CA SER A 170 44.78 -23.90 2.92
C SER A 170 44.38 -22.45 3.28
N PRO A 171 43.43 -22.26 4.22
CA PRO A 171 42.92 -20.94 4.56
C PRO A 171 44.03 -20.06 5.16
N ASP A 172 43.97 -18.75 4.88
CA ASP A 172 44.89 -17.80 5.51
C ASP A 172 44.61 -17.70 7.03
N PRO A 173 45.56 -18.11 7.90
CA PRO A 173 45.37 -18.12 9.34
C PRO A 173 45.21 -16.72 9.95
N LYS A 174 45.54 -15.65 9.20
CA LYS A 174 45.43 -14.25 9.63
C LYS A 174 44.25 -13.52 8.98
N ALA A 175 43.39 -14.19 8.21
CA ALA A 175 42.26 -13.56 7.53
C ALA A 175 41.27 -12.90 8.51
N ASP A 176 41.07 -13.49 9.69
CA ASP A 176 40.10 -13.02 10.69
C ASP A 176 40.52 -11.73 11.41
N ARG A 177 41.75 -11.23 11.16
CA ARG A 177 42.22 -9.96 11.74
C ARG A 177 41.45 -8.73 11.24
N PHE A 178 40.71 -8.86 10.13
CA PHE A 178 39.99 -7.76 9.52
C PHE A 178 38.55 -7.66 10.06
N PRO A 179 38.24 -6.68 10.92
CA PRO A 179 36.89 -6.54 11.45
C PRO A 179 35.91 -6.10 10.34
N PRO A 180 34.60 -6.31 10.52
CA PRO A 180 33.60 -5.75 9.61
C PRO A 180 33.59 -4.21 9.73
N LEU A 181 33.54 -3.52 8.58
CA LEU A 181 33.60 -2.04 8.49
C LEU A 181 32.45 -1.34 9.21
N ARG A 182 31.30 -2.02 9.23
CA ARG A 182 30.19 -1.68 10.10
C ARG A 182 30.00 -2.91 10.98
N SER A 183 30.28 -2.79 12.27
CA SER A 183 29.72 -3.74 13.22
C SER A 183 28.20 -3.73 12.98
N LYS A 184 27.60 -4.91 12.85
CA LYS A 184 26.14 -5.08 12.85
C LYS A 184 25.49 -4.58 14.16
N GLU A 185 26.28 -3.98 15.05
CA GLU A 185 26.01 -3.73 16.46
C GLU A 185 26.06 -2.24 16.86
N GLU A 186 26.49 -1.31 15.99
CA GLU A 186 26.35 0.14 16.25
C GLU A 186 25.05 0.76 15.72
N ARG A 187 24.16 -0.07 15.15
CA ARG A 187 22.74 0.11 15.42
C ARG A 187 22.42 -0.84 16.56
N SER A 188 22.14 -0.32 17.75
CA SER A 188 21.32 -1.04 18.73
C SER A 188 20.19 -1.75 17.97
N PRO A 189 19.78 -2.97 18.34
CA PRO A 189 18.78 -3.70 17.57
C PRO A 189 17.49 -2.88 17.55
N THR A 190 17.26 -2.13 16.47
CA THR A 190 15.90 -1.98 15.98
C THR A 190 15.50 -3.39 15.63
N LYS A 191 14.85 -4.05 16.60
CA LYS A 191 14.06 -5.27 16.47
C LYS A 191 13.72 -5.48 14.99
N ALA A 192 14.22 -6.57 14.40
CA ALA A 192 13.98 -6.85 12.98
C ALA A 192 12.50 -6.63 12.67
N ALA A 193 12.19 -5.76 11.70
CA ALA A 193 10.82 -5.28 11.51
C ALA A 193 9.88 -6.48 11.32
N THR A 194 8.82 -6.53 12.13
CA THR A 194 7.81 -7.58 12.04
C THR A 194 6.62 -7.10 11.21
N LEU A 195 5.82 -8.05 10.69
CA LEU A 195 4.54 -7.73 10.07
C LEU A 195 3.63 -6.96 11.02
N THR A 196 3.67 -7.29 12.32
CA THR A 196 2.91 -6.58 13.35
C THR A 196 3.38 -5.14 13.53
N ASP A 197 4.69 -4.89 13.51
CA ASP A 197 5.24 -3.53 13.60
C ASP A 197 4.84 -2.68 12.39
N LEU A 198 4.94 -3.24 11.18
CA LEU A 198 4.53 -2.57 9.94
C LEU A 198 3.02 -2.31 9.92
N PHE A 199 2.22 -3.28 10.39
CA PHE A 199 0.78 -3.12 10.51
C PHE A 199 0.43 -1.97 11.46
N ARG A 200 1.06 -1.89 12.65
CA ARG A 200 0.80 -0.80 13.62
C ARG A 200 1.18 0.57 13.06
N LEU A 201 2.26 0.65 12.29
CA LEU A 201 2.63 1.89 11.60
C LEU A 201 1.56 2.31 10.59
N TRP A 202 1.10 1.35 9.78
CA TRP A 202 0.02 1.61 8.82
C TRP A 202 -1.29 1.97 9.52
N GLU A 203 -1.67 1.25 10.57
CA GLU A 203 -2.91 1.48 11.33
C GLU A 203 -2.93 2.88 11.94
N ARG A 204 -1.82 3.29 12.57
CA ARG A 204 -1.68 4.63 13.14
C ARG A 204 -1.87 5.72 12.09
N ASP A 205 -1.20 5.58 10.95
CA ASP A 205 -1.29 6.57 9.87
C ASP A 205 -2.71 6.58 9.24
N HIS A 206 -3.30 5.40 9.00
CA HIS A 206 -4.67 5.25 8.49
C HIS A 206 -5.71 5.91 9.42
N LEU A 207 -5.57 5.75 10.73
CA LEU A 207 -6.47 6.39 11.70
C LEU A 207 -6.25 7.90 11.80
N ALA A 208 -4.99 8.36 11.73
CA ALA A 208 -4.67 9.79 11.70
C ALA A 208 -5.26 10.48 10.46
N ASP A 209 -5.29 9.78 9.33
CA ASP A 209 -5.88 10.23 8.06
C ASP A 209 -7.41 10.07 8.02
N LYS A 210 -8.05 9.82 9.17
CA LYS A 210 -9.51 9.61 9.31
C LYS A 210 -10.05 8.46 8.44
N GLY A 211 -9.22 7.46 8.17
CA GLY A 211 -9.61 6.25 7.48
C GLY A 211 -10.67 5.45 8.28
N ALA A 212 -11.43 4.61 7.58
CA ALA A 212 -12.51 3.85 8.20
C ALA A 212 -11.99 2.95 9.35
N ALA A 213 -12.58 3.09 10.55
CA ALA A 213 -12.14 2.41 11.77
C ALA A 213 -12.25 0.88 11.74
N GLY A 214 -13.06 0.31 10.84
CA GLY A 214 -13.15 -1.14 10.65
C GLY A 214 -12.04 -1.75 9.79
N THR A 215 -11.38 -0.95 8.95
CA THR A 215 -10.35 -1.44 8.02
C THR A 215 -9.15 -2.06 8.74
N PRO A 216 -8.63 -1.49 9.85
CA PRO A 216 -7.54 -2.11 10.58
C PRO A 216 -7.86 -3.51 11.09
N SER A 217 -9.07 -3.75 11.59
CA SER A 217 -9.46 -5.09 12.05
C SER A 217 -9.53 -6.11 10.91
N ASP A 218 -10.03 -5.73 9.73
CA ASP A 218 -10.03 -6.62 8.55
C ASP A 218 -8.61 -6.91 8.08
N PHE A 219 -7.75 -5.89 8.01
CA PHE A 219 -6.34 -6.03 7.62
C PHE A 219 -5.60 -6.93 8.61
N LEU A 220 -5.74 -6.70 9.91
CA LEU A 220 -5.11 -7.50 10.95
C LEU A 220 -5.46 -8.98 10.79
N GLN A 221 -6.73 -9.30 10.51
CA GLN A 221 -7.15 -10.68 10.24
C GLN A 221 -6.40 -11.30 9.06
N LYS A 222 -6.15 -10.55 7.98
CA LYS A 222 -5.41 -11.05 6.81
C LYS A 222 -3.91 -11.21 7.11
N ILE A 223 -3.34 -10.26 7.85
CA ILE A 223 -1.95 -10.31 8.29
C ILE A 223 -1.73 -11.50 9.24
N ASP A 224 -2.62 -11.74 10.18
CA ASP A 224 -2.54 -12.89 11.08
C ASP A 224 -2.69 -14.22 10.32
N SER A 225 -3.60 -14.29 9.34
CA SER A 225 -3.68 -15.47 8.47
C SER A 225 -2.37 -15.74 7.72
N PHE A 226 -1.66 -14.70 7.28
CA PHE A 226 -0.38 -14.84 6.61
C PHE A 226 0.74 -15.24 7.58
N LYS A 227 0.78 -14.65 8.78
CA LYS A 227 1.71 -15.03 9.86
C LYS A 227 1.57 -16.50 10.23
N VAL A 228 0.33 -16.98 10.38
CA VAL A 228 0.06 -18.40 10.67
C VAL A 228 0.57 -19.30 9.56
N TYR A 229 0.39 -18.92 8.29
CA TYR A 229 0.92 -19.69 7.16
C TYR A 229 2.45 -19.73 7.13
N LEU A 230 3.12 -18.60 7.37
CA LEU A 230 4.58 -18.52 7.39
C LEU A 230 5.22 -19.20 8.61
N GLY A 231 4.50 -19.29 9.73
CA GLY A 231 5.05 -19.72 11.02
C GLY A 231 5.98 -18.67 11.68
N HIS A 232 6.12 -17.48 11.09
CA HIS A 232 6.90 -16.37 11.63
C HIS A 232 6.32 -15.02 11.17
N GLU A 233 6.82 -13.91 11.73
CA GLU A 233 6.41 -12.55 11.34
C GLU A 233 7.56 -11.64 10.91
N GLU A 234 8.78 -12.14 10.89
CA GLU A 234 9.99 -11.40 10.52
C GLU A 234 9.99 -11.04 9.02
N VAL A 235 9.91 -9.75 8.70
CA VAL A 235 9.69 -9.30 7.31
C VAL A 235 10.89 -9.60 6.41
N HIS A 236 12.11 -9.57 6.95
CA HIS A 236 13.34 -9.85 6.19
C HIS A 236 13.46 -11.31 5.72
N ARG A 237 12.68 -12.24 6.30
CA ARG A 237 12.62 -13.65 5.90
C ARG A 237 11.57 -13.91 4.82
N ILE A 238 10.70 -12.94 4.54
CA ILE A 238 9.60 -13.10 3.57
C ILE A 238 10.14 -12.91 2.15
N THR A 239 9.94 -13.92 1.30
CA THR A 239 10.32 -13.89 -0.11
C THR A 239 9.10 -13.74 -1.03
N PRO A 240 9.28 -13.33 -2.30
CA PRO A 240 8.20 -13.35 -3.29
C PRO A 240 7.57 -14.73 -3.48
N LEU A 241 8.38 -15.80 -3.35
CA LEU A 241 7.90 -17.18 -3.42
C LEU A 241 6.90 -17.47 -2.30
N ASN A 242 7.22 -17.13 -1.05
CA ASN A 242 6.30 -17.36 0.08
C ASN A 242 4.96 -16.62 -0.09
N VAL A 243 5.00 -15.40 -0.64
CA VAL A 243 3.78 -14.61 -0.91
C VAL A 243 2.96 -15.26 -2.04
N SER A 244 3.62 -15.78 -3.08
CA SER A 244 2.96 -16.50 -4.17
C SER A 244 2.33 -17.81 -3.69
N GLU A 245 3.07 -18.64 -2.96
CA GLU A 245 2.59 -19.90 -2.40
C GLU A 245 1.45 -19.69 -1.43
N TYR A 246 1.48 -18.63 -0.62
CA TYR A 246 0.34 -18.27 0.23
C TYR A 246 -0.91 -17.90 -0.60
N CYS A 247 -0.75 -17.18 -1.71
CA CYS A 247 -1.88 -16.87 -2.59
C CYS A 247 -2.47 -18.15 -3.21
N ASP A 248 -1.63 -19.11 -3.58
CA ASP A 248 -2.07 -20.40 -4.13
C ASP A 248 -2.73 -21.27 -3.05
N PHE A 249 -2.17 -21.33 -1.83
CA PHE A 249 -2.78 -21.95 -0.67
C PHE A 249 -4.20 -21.42 -0.40
N LEU A 250 -4.35 -20.08 -0.38
CA LEU A 250 -5.66 -19.46 -0.17
C LEU A 250 -6.66 -19.83 -1.29
N ARG A 251 -6.18 -19.95 -2.53
CA ARG A 251 -7.02 -20.22 -3.70
C ARG A 251 -7.41 -21.69 -3.82
N HIS A 252 -6.43 -22.58 -3.70
CA HIS A 252 -6.55 -23.98 -4.05
C HIS A 252 -6.86 -24.87 -2.83
N GLU A 253 -6.31 -24.55 -1.66
CA GLU A 253 -6.56 -25.35 -0.45
C GLU A 253 -7.70 -24.77 0.40
N LYS A 254 -7.78 -23.43 0.53
CA LYS A 254 -8.89 -22.77 1.24
C LYS A 254 -10.09 -22.47 0.34
N GLY A 255 -10.00 -22.71 -0.96
CA GLY A 255 -11.09 -22.52 -1.91
C GLY A 255 -11.57 -21.07 -2.07
N LEU A 256 -10.74 -20.08 -1.72
CA LEU A 256 -11.12 -18.67 -1.86
C LEU A 256 -11.09 -18.22 -3.32
N SER A 257 -12.05 -17.38 -3.70
CA SER A 257 -12.07 -16.81 -5.05
C SER A 257 -10.82 -15.95 -5.32
N ALA A 258 -10.32 -15.97 -6.58
CA ALA A 258 -9.19 -15.14 -6.99
C ALA A 258 -9.40 -13.65 -6.68
N LYS A 259 -10.65 -13.15 -6.78
CA LYS A 259 -11.02 -11.78 -6.41
C LYS A 259 -10.81 -11.51 -4.92
N THR A 260 -11.15 -12.46 -4.06
CA THR A 260 -10.93 -12.38 -2.62
C THR A 260 -9.44 -12.41 -2.28
N VAL A 261 -8.69 -13.34 -2.88
CA VAL A 261 -7.24 -13.45 -2.66
C VAL A 261 -6.54 -12.16 -3.09
N ASN A 262 -6.75 -11.71 -4.33
CA ASN A 262 -6.10 -10.52 -4.87
C ASN A 262 -6.55 -9.23 -4.17
N GLY A 263 -7.87 -9.03 -4.06
CA GLY A 263 -8.45 -7.76 -3.64
C GLY A 263 -8.57 -7.56 -2.13
N LYS A 264 -8.38 -8.61 -1.33
CA LYS A 264 -8.40 -8.51 0.14
C LYS A 264 -7.09 -8.94 0.77
N TYR A 265 -6.70 -10.22 0.62
CA TYR A 265 -5.54 -10.77 1.32
C TYR A 265 -4.23 -10.18 0.80
N LEU A 266 -3.94 -10.34 -0.49
CA LEU A 266 -2.71 -9.81 -1.09
C LEU A 266 -2.67 -8.28 -1.04
N ALA A 267 -3.81 -7.62 -1.23
CA ALA A 267 -3.92 -6.16 -1.11
C ALA A 267 -3.55 -5.65 0.30
N ALA A 268 -4.04 -6.30 1.36
CA ALA A 268 -3.73 -5.94 2.74
C ALA A 268 -2.23 -6.14 3.05
N ILE A 269 -1.68 -7.31 2.71
CA ILE A 269 -0.25 -7.63 2.91
C ILE A 269 0.63 -6.62 2.18
N ARG A 270 0.34 -6.37 0.89
CA ARG A 270 1.07 -5.40 0.07
C ARG A 270 1.02 -4.00 0.65
N THR A 271 -0.14 -3.56 1.15
CA THR A 271 -0.28 -2.23 1.74
C THR A 271 0.59 -2.09 2.99
N VAL A 272 0.56 -3.09 3.88
CA VAL A 272 1.38 -3.10 5.11
C VAL A 272 2.88 -3.15 4.79
N ILE A 273 3.30 -4.01 3.85
CA ILE A 273 4.70 -4.11 3.43
C ILE A 273 5.21 -2.81 2.81
N ARG A 274 4.39 -2.16 1.96
CA ARG A 274 4.75 -0.88 1.34
C ARG A 274 4.94 0.26 2.34
N VAL A 275 4.23 0.25 3.47
CA VAL A 275 4.52 1.19 4.56
C VAL A 275 5.93 0.98 5.12
N GLY A 276 6.35 -0.28 5.26
CA GLY A 276 7.73 -0.59 5.63
C GLY A 276 8.75 -0.04 4.65
N LEU A 277 8.50 -0.19 3.34
CA LEU A 277 9.39 0.33 2.31
C LEU A 277 9.44 1.86 2.33
N ALA A 278 8.27 2.52 2.34
CA ALA A 278 8.16 3.97 2.33
C ALA A 278 8.81 4.65 3.55
N LYS A 279 8.79 3.97 4.71
CA LYS A 279 9.42 4.46 5.95
C LYS A 279 10.84 3.91 6.17
N ALA A 280 11.45 3.32 5.15
CA ALA A 280 12.79 2.72 5.18
C ALA A 280 13.00 1.70 6.33
N ARG A 281 11.93 1.00 6.73
CA ARG A 281 11.96 -0.10 7.71
C ARG A 281 12.38 -1.43 7.07
N ILE A 282 12.18 -1.56 5.76
CA ILE A 282 12.64 -2.69 4.93
C ILE A 282 13.27 -2.15 3.65
N ALA A 283 14.17 -2.93 3.04
CA ALA A 283 14.89 -2.52 1.84
C ALA A 283 14.20 -2.93 0.53
N VAL A 284 13.42 -4.02 0.54
CA VAL A 284 12.82 -4.63 -0.65
C VAL A 284 11.36 -5.00 -0.34
N ASP A 285 10.45 -4.78 -1.30
CA ASP A 285 9.05 -5.23 -1.23
C ASP A 285 8.91 -6.64 -1.84
N PRO A 286 8.75 -7.71 -1.03
CA PRO A 286 8.57 -9.07 -1.55
C PRO A 286 7.24 -9.27 -2.31
N THR A 287 6.30 -8.33 -2.22
CA THR A 287 4.98 -8.43 -2.88
C THR A 287 4.92 -7.76 -4.25
N ALA A 288 5.99 -7.05 -4.66
CA ALA A 288 5.99 -6.15 -5.81
C ALA A 288 5.60 -6.84 -7.12
N ASN A 289 6.10 -8.06 -7.33
CA ASN A 289 5.90 -8.82 -8.58
C ASN A 289 4.87 -9.94 -8.48
N VAL A 290 4.30 -10.19 -7.29
CA VAL A 290 3.32 -11.26 -7.10
C VAL A 290 1.96 -10.82 -7.65
N ARG A 291 1.39 -11.62 -8.55
CA ARG A 291 0.11 -11.32 -9.21
C ARG A 291 -0.84 -12.49 -9.08
N VAL A 292 -2.10 -12.21 -8.76
CA VAL A 292 -3.19 -13.17 -8.80
C VAL A 292 -4.13 -12.78 -9.92
N THR A 293 -4.16 -13.58 -10.99
CA THR A 293 -5.05 -13.34 -12.12
C THR A 293 -6.49 -13.58 -11.71
N VAL A 294 -7.31 -12.52 -11.78
CA VAL A 294 -8.74 -12.59 -11.53
C VAL A 294 -9.45 -12.77 -12.86
N PRO A 295 -10.01 -13.95 -13.16
CA PRO A 295 -10.76 -14.14 -14.39
C PRO A 295 -11.99 -13.23 -14.41
N LYS A 296 -12.38 -12.79 -15.60
CA LYS A 296 -13.64 -12.05 -15.78
C LYS A 296 -14.79 -12.95 -15.37
N ALA A 297 -15.57 -12.53 -14.38
CA ALA A 297 -16.72 -13.30 -13.93
C ALA A 297 -17.78 -13.36 -15.04
N ILE A 298 -18.28 -14.56 -15.33
CA ILE A 298 -19.46 -14.76 -16.17
C ILE A 298 -20.67 -14.25 -15.39
N LYS A 299 -21.44 -13.33 -15.98
CA LYS A 299 -22.65 -12.77 -15.39
C LYS A 299 -23.87 -13.48 -15.98
N GLU A 300 -24.45 -14.39 -15.21
CA GLU A 300 -25.62 -15.16 -15.63
C GLU A 300 -26.96 -14.47 -15.32
N ARG A 301 -26.94 -13.48 -14.42
CA ARG A 301 -28.11 -12.65 -14.11
C ARG A 301 -27.73 -11.25 -13.67
N ALA A 302 -28.70 -10.33 -13.73
CA ALA A 302 -28.57 -9.01 -13.15
C ALA A 302 -28.36 -9.08 -11.62
N SER A 303 -27.62 -8.12 -11.07
CA SER A 303 -27.36 -8.04 -9.61
C SER A 303 -28.49 -7.38 -8.83
N GLY A 304 -29.45 -6.76 -9.52
CA GLY A 304 -30.66 -6.20 -8.91
C GLY A 304 -31.77 -7.24 -8.78
N PHE A 305 -32.74 -6.95 -7.92
CA PHE A 305 -33.96 -7.76 -7.81
C PHE A 305 -34.79 -7.67 -9.08
N THR A 306 -35.35 -8.80 -9.51
CA THR A 306 -36.41 -8.84 -10.52
C THR A 306 -37.69 -8.21 -9.97
N ASP A 307 -38.69 -8.00 -10.82
CA ASP A 307 -40.00 -7.47 -10.39
C ASP A 307 -40.67 -8.41 -9.38
N ASP A 308 -40.69 -9.72 -9.66
CA ASP A 308 -41.24 -10.73 -8.76
C ASP A 308 -40.51 -10.75 -7.40
N GLU A 309 -39.17 -10.69 -7.40
CA GLU A 309 -38.38 -10.67 -6.17
C GLU A 309 -38.65 -9.37 -5.38
N ALA A 310 -38.73 -8.23 -6.06
CA ALA A 310 -39.01 -6.94 -5.42
C ALA A 310 -40.42 -6.90 -4.82
N ASN A 311 -41.44 -7.34 -5.57
CA ASN A 311 -42.82 -7.39 -5.12
C ASN A 311 -43.00 -8.40 -3.97
N ALA A 312 -42.35 -9.56 -4.03
CA ALA A 312 -42.37 -10.53 -2.93
C ALA A 312 -41.78 -9.95 -1.65
N ILE A 313 -40.64 -9.24 -1.73
CA ILE A 313 -40.01 -8.59 -0.56
C ILE A 313 -40.91 -7.49 0.00
N LEU A 314 -41.37 -6.58 -0.84
CA LEU A 314 -42.15 -5.42 -0.40
C LEU A 314 -43.55 -5.83 0.08
N GLY A 315 -44.16 -6.85 -0.52
CA GLY A 315 -45.40 -7.46 -0.02
C GLY A 315 -45.20 -8.15 1.32
N ALA A 316 -44.11 -8.89 1.49
CA ALA A 316 -43.77 -9.48 2.78
C ALA A 316 -43.51 -8.40 3.86
N ALA A 317 -42.94 -7.26 3.49
CA ALA A 317 -42.71 -6.13 4.38
C ALA A 317 -44.00 -5.45 4.86
N LEU A 318 -45.11 -5.58 4.11
CA LEU A 318 -46.42 -5.04 4.49
C LEU A 318 -47.25 -5.98 5.37
N ARG A 319 -46.90 -7.27 5.44
CA ARG A 319 -47.58 -8.25 6.29
C ARG A 319 -47.54 -7.85 7.77
N ASP A 320 -48.47 -8.40 8.54
CA ASP A 320 -48.51 -8.22 9.99
C ASP A 320 -47.15 -8.62 10.61
N PRO A 321 -46.48 -7.70 11.35
CA PRO A 321 -45.23 -7.99 12.06
C PRO A 321 -45.29 -9.22 12.99
N SER A 322 -46.48 -9.62 13.46
CA SER A 322 -46.68 -10.84 14.26
C SER A 322 -46.21 -12.11 13.54
N THR A 323 -46.25 -12.11 12.20
CA THR A 323 -45.78 -13.23 11.34
C THR A 323 -44.26 -13.45 11.41
N LEU A 324 -43.50 -12.50 11.95
CA LEU A 324 -42.05 -12.59 12.11
C LEU A 324 -41.62 -13.24 13.44
N GLY A 325 -42.57 -13.84 14.18
CA GLY A 325 -42.31 -14.63 15.38
C GLY A 325 -41.57 -13.85 16.48
N GLY A 326 -40.59 -14.52 17.10
CA GLY A 326 -39.79 -13.99 18.21
C GLY A 326 -38.79 -12.89 17.85
N MET A 327 -38.84 -12.35 16.63
CA MET A 327 -38.00 -11.21 16.23
C MET A 327 -38.35 -9.97 17.07
N ALA A 328 -37.34 -9.28 17.61
CA ALA A 328 -37.57 -8.05 18.37
C ALA A 328 -38.23 -6.95 17.52
N ASP A 329 -39.09 -6.13 18.12
CA ASP A 329 -39.97 -5.20 17.41
C ASP A 329 -39.24 -4.20 16.50
N LEU A 330 -38.10 -3.66 16.94
CA LEU A 330 -37.32 -2.75 16.09
C LEU A 330 -36.71 -3.45 14.86
N ASN A 331 -36.41 -4.75 14.94
CA ASN A 331 -35.97 -5.51 13.77
C ASN A 331 -37.16 -5.80 12.85
N LYS A 332 -38.36 -6.08 13.40
CA LYS A 332 -39.58 -6.21 12.59
C LYS A 332 -39.89 -4.91 11.85
N LEU A 333 -39.75 -3.78 12.54
CA LEU A 333 -39.86 -2.44 11.96
C LEU A 333 -38.82 -2.21 10.84
N ALA A 334 -37.60 -2.71 11.02
CA ALA A 334 -36.56 -2.67 9.99
C ALA A 334 -36.91 -3.51 8.76
N CYS A 335 -37.44 -4.73 8.95
CA CYS A 335 -37.90 -5.58 7.84
C CYS A 335 -39.03 -4.92 7.04
N ARG A 336 -39.89 -4.13 7.71
CA ARG A 336 -40.89 -3.30 7.03
C ARG A 336 -40.23 -2.17 6.23
N TRP A 337 -39.53 -1.25 6.89
CA TRP A 337 -39.19 0.03 6.27
C TRP A 337 -37.89 0.05 5.49
N VAL A 338 -36.91 -0.78 5.82
CA VAL A 338 -35.60 -0.77 5.13
C VAL A 338 -35.74 -1.13 3.65
N PRO A 339 -36.46 -2.20 3.25
CA PRO A 339 -36.67 -2.51 1.83
C PRO A 339 -37.43 -1.41 1.09
N TRP A 340 -38.52 -0.88 1.66
CA TRP A 340 -39.34 0.18 1.08
C TRP A 340 -38.54 1.46 0.81
N ILE A 341 -37.74 1.92 1.78
CA ILE A 341 -36.88 3.09 1.59
C ILE A 341 -35.80 2.79 0.55
N CYS A 342 -35.16 1.62 0.59
CA CYS A 342 -34.12 1.24 -0.39
C CYS A 342 -34.67 1.15 -1.83
N ALA A 343 -35.92 0.72 -2.00
CA ALA A 343 -36.56 0.57 -3.30
C ALA A 343 -36.73 1.91 -4.03
N TYR A 344 -37.01 2.99 -3.29
CA TYR A 344 -37.23 4.33 -3.85
C TYR A 344 -36.00 5.25 -3.82
N THR A 345 -34.96 4.90 -3.06
CA THR A 345 -33.77 5.75 -2.91
C THR A 345 -32.49 5.10 -3.45
N GLY A 346 -32.48 3.78 -3.63
CA GLY A 346 -31.26 3.03 -3.93
C GLY A 346 -30.15 3.21 -2.88
N ALA A 347 -30.46 3.74 -1.70
CA ALA A 347 -29.51 3.89 -0.61
C ALA A 347 -28.98 2.51 -0.17
N ARG A 348 -27.80 2.50 0.45
CA ARG A 348 -27.28 1.23 0.99
C ARG A 348 -28.14 0.85 2.20
N ALA A 349 -28.53 -0.41 2.32
CA ALA A 349 -29.30 -0.88 3.48
C ALA A 349 -28.63 -0.51 4.82
N GLY A 350 -27.29 -0.48 4.86
CA GLY A 350 -26.53 0.00 6.03
C GLY A 350 -26.79 1.47 6.37
N GLU A 351 -26.88 2.35 5.38
CA GLU A 351 -27.19 3.79 5.54
C GLU A 351 -28.63 3.99 6.01
N ILE A 352 -29.57 3.10 5.62
CA ILE A 352 -30.95 3.17 6.09
C ILE A 352 -31.08 2.65 7.52
N THR A 353 -30.38 1.56 7.87
CA THR A 353 -30.45 0.99 9.22
C THR A 353 -29.84 1.87 10.31
N GLN A 354 -29.08 2.90 9.95
CA GLN A 354 -28.52 3.89 10.88
C GLN A 354 -29.39 5.15 11.03
N LEU A 355 -30.46 5.30 10.24
CA LEU A 355 -31.31 6.50 10.30
C LEU A 355 -31.90 6.71 11.69
N ARG A 356 -31.93 7.99 12.07
CA ARG A 356 -32.51 8.50 13.30
C ARG A 356 -33.80 9.27 12.98
N ARG A 357 -34.62 9.52 13.99
CA ARG A 357 -35.83 10.35 13.83
C ARG A 357 -35.49 11.72 13.23
N GLU A 358 -34.45 12.36 13.74
CA GLU A 358 -33.99 13.69 13.34
C GLU A 358 -33.38 13.75 11.93
N ASP A 359 -33.09 12.61 11.31
CA ASP A 359 -32.61 12.58 9.93
C ASP A 359 -33.75 12.78 8.92
N PHE A 360 -35.01 12.79 9.35
CA PHE A 360 -36.16 13.12 8.52
C PHE A 360 -36.49 14.60 8.67
N THR A 361 -36.46 15.32 7.55
CA THR A 361 -36.61 16.78 7.51
C THR A 361 -37.50 17.20 6.36
N GLU A 362 -37.97 18.44 6.39
CA GLU A 362 -38.73 19.03 5.29
C GLU A 362 -38.02 20.29 4.81
N GLU A 363 -37.82 20.39 3.50
CA GLU A 363 -37.23 21.56 2.87
C GLU A 363 -38.11 21.99 1.70
N PHE A 364 -38.58 23.25 1.68
CA PHE A 364 -39.49 23.77 0.66
C PHE A 364 -40.77 22.93 0.46
N GLY A 365 -41.34 22.37 1.54
CA GLY A 365 -42.52 21.50 1.47
C GLY A 365 -42.24 20.09 0.93
N ILE A 366 -40.97 19.73 0.75
CA ILE A 366 -40.55 18.40 0.28
C ILE A 366 -39.98 17.63 1.47
N ALA A 367 -40.67 16.57 1.87
CA ALA A 367 -40.15 15.62 2.85
C ALA A 367 -38.91 14.93 2.30
N SER A 368 -37.86 14.84 3.11
CA SER A 368 -36.57 14.28 2.74
C SER A 368 -35.92 13.56 3.90
N LEU A 369 -35.01 12.63 3.59
CA LEU A 369 -34.14 11.98 4.56
C LEU A 369 -32.69 12.40 4.34
N LYS A 370 -31.97 12.63 5.45
CA LYS A 370 -30.56 13.01 5.49
C LYS A 370 -29.71 11.78 5.79
N ILE A 371 -28.90 11.35 4.82
CA ILE A 371 -27.89 10.32 5.07
C ILE A 371 -26.61 11.04 5.44
N THR A 372 -26.17 10.89 6.69
CA THR A 372 -25.08 11.67 7.29
C THR A 372 -24.07 10.80 8.06
N PRO A 373 -22.78 11.17 8.06
CA PRO A 373 -21.76 10.56 8.92
C PRO A 373 -22.09 10.60 10.42
N GLU A 374 -22.90 11.57 10.86
CA GLU A 374 -23.32 11.71 12.27
C GLU A 374 -24.17 10.53 12.75
N ALA A 375 -24.96 9.93 11.86
CA ALA A 375 -25.81 8.77 12.15
C ALA A 375 -25.01 7.46 12.15
N GLY A 376 -23.91 7.41 11.39
CA GLY A 376 -23.08 6.22 11.21
C GLY A 376 -22.23 6.28 9.96
N THR A 377 -21.42 5.23 9.72
CA THR A 377 -20.44 5.20 8.63
C THR A 377 -21.07 5.40 7.24
N VAL A 378 -20.74 6.53 6.62
CA VAL A 378 -21.00 6.80 5.19
C VAL A 378 -19.68 6.72 4.42
N LYS A 379 -19.64 5.99 3.31
CA LYS A 379 -18.39 5.68 2.59
C LYS A 379 -17.65 6.91 2.06
N THR A 380 -18.38 7.92 1.61
CA THR A 380 -17.80 9.18 1.08
C THR A 380 -17.43 10.15 2.19
N GLY A 381 -17.83 9.90 3.45
CA GLY A 381 -17.63 10.83 4.56
C GLY A 381 -18.46 12.12 4.45
N THR A 382 -19.32 12.24 3.45
CA THR A 382 -20.18 13.40 3.18
C THR A 382 -21.64 13.09 3.47
N TYR A 383 -22.42 14.12 3.79
CA TYR A 383 -23.88 13.98 3.92
C TYR A 383 -24.56 14.16 2.57
N ARG A 384 -25.78 13.63 2.43
CA ARG A 384 -26.67 13.94 1.30
C ARG A 384 -28.12 13.94 1.74
N MET A 385 -28.91 14.76 1.06
CA MET A 385 -30.36 14.81 1.23
C MET A 385 -31.03 14.02 0.11
N VAL A 386 -32.03 13.21 0.46
CA VAL A 386 -32.77 12.38 -0.49
C VAL A 386 -34.28 12.64 -0.30
N PRO A 387 -34.98 13.16 -1.31
CA PRO A 387 -36.42 13.33 -1.23
C PRO A 387 -37.15 12.00 -0.97
N ILE A 388 -38.26 12.07 -0.24
CA ILE A 388 -39.10 10.91 0.05
C ILE A 388 -40.16 10.82 -1.04
N HIS A 389 -40.28 9.63 -1.64
CA HIS A 389 -41.28 9.36 -2.66
C HIS A 389 -42.71 9.44 -2.06
N PRO A 390 -43.71 10.03 -2.75
CA PRO A 390 -45.08 10.16 -2.24
C PRO A 390 -45.70 8.85 -1.75
N HIS A 391 -45.44 7.74 -2.46
CA HIS A 391 -45.92 6.42 -2.03
C HIS A 391 -45.44 6.04 -0.62
N LEU A 392 -44.23 6.40 -0.21
CA LEU A 392 -43.76 6.13 1.16
C LEU A 392 -44.48 6.96 2.21
N ILE A 393 -44.85 8.19 1.85
CA ILE A 393 -45.64 9.09 2.72
C ILE A 393 -47.02 8.47 2.93
N GLU A 394 -47.68 8.05 1.85
CA GLU A 394 -48.99 7.40 1.90
C GLU A 394 -48.99 6.06 2.66
N LEU A 395 -47.89 5.30 2.59
CA LEU A 395 -47.72 4.08 3.39
C LEU A 395 -47.55 4.36 4.89
N GLY A 396 -47.42 5.62 5.31
CA GLY A 396 -47.29 6.04 6.71
C GLY A 396 -45.86 6.09 7.22
N LEU A 397 -44.85 6.27 6.34
CA LEU A 397 -43.44 6.35 6.77
C LEU A 397 -43.24 7.51 7.75
N LEU A 398 -43.76 8.70 7.43
CA LEU A 398 -43.59 9.89 8.25
C LEU A 398 -44.33 9.78 9.58
N ASP A 399 -45.53 9.18 9.58
CA ASP A 399 -46.30 8.92 10.81
C ASP A 399 -45.55 7.95 11.73
N MET A 400 -44.98 6.88 11.15
CA MET A 400 -44.15 5.95 11.89
C MET A 400 -42.96 6.67 12.52
N VAL A 401 -42.22 7.48 11.77
CA VAL A 401 -41.06 8.24 12.26
C VAL A 401 -41.48 9.22 13.37
N ALA A 402 -42.58 9.95 13.18
CA ALA A 402 -43.11 10.90 14.16
C ALA A 402 -43.54 10.22 15.48
N SER A 403 -43.94 8.95 15.43
CA SER A 403 -44.29 8.17 16.61
C SER A 403 -43.09 7.68 17.44
N ARG A 404 -41.85 7.81 16.95
CA ARG A 404 -40.63 7.31 17.62
C ARG A 404 -40.01 8.35 18.53
N LYS A 405 -39.21 7.93 19.50
CA LYS A 405 -38.39 8.86 20.29
C LYS A 405 -37.22 9.39 19.44
N PRO A 406 -36.61 10.54 19.80
CA PRO A 406 -35.36 10.99 19.17
C PRO A 406 -34.27 9.90 19.21
N GLY A 407 -33.40 9.86 18.19
CA GLY A 407 -32.37 8.84 18.05
C GLY A 407 -32.71 7.72 17.04
N PRO A 408 -31.95 6.60 17.04
CA PRO A 408 -32.03 5.58 16.01
C PRO A 408 -33.39 4.89 15.90
N LEU A 409 -33.84 4.66 14.67
CA LEU A 409 -35.17 4.10 14.40
C LEU A 409 -35.25 2.58 14.58
N PHE A 410 -34.14 1.87 14.33
CA PHE A 410 -34.16 0.40 14.15
C PHE A 410 -33.36 -0.38 15.19
N TYR A 411 -32.76 0.31 16.15
CA TYR A 411 -32.03 -0.32 17.25
C TYR A 411 -32.00 0.62 18.47
N ILE A 412 -31.80 0.03 19.64
CA ILE A 412 -31.57 0.78 20.87
C ILE A 412 -30.05 0.97 21.00
N PRO A 413 -29.53 2.21 21.05
CA PRO A 413 -28.12 2.47 21.33
C PRO A 413 -27.64 1.68 22.55
N ASN A 414 -26.50 1.02 22.43
CA ASN A 414 -25.85 0.37 23.55
C ASN A 414 -24.34 0.62 23.49
N ASP A 415 -23.80 1.18 24.57
CA ASP A 415 -22.39 1.55 24.71
C ASP A 415 -21.46 0.35 25.00
N ASN A 416 -22.01 -0.86 25.14
CA ASN A 416 -21.20 -2.06 25.25
C ASN A 416 -20.30 -2.18 24.02
N LYS A 417 -18.98 -2.15 24.27
CA LYS A 417 -17.91 -2.22 23.25
C LYS A 417 -18.11 -3.47 22.38
N ARG A 418 -18.80 -3.32 21.25
CA ARG A 418 -18.78 -4.30 20.18
C ARG A 418 -17.40 -4.32 19.55
N LYS A 419 -17.02 -5.45 18.94
CA LYS A 419 -15.78 -5.55 18.17
C LYS A 419 -15.70 -4.40 17.15
N PRO A 420 -14.53 -3.77 16.96
CA PRO A 420 -14.34 -2.75 15.93
C PRO A 420 -14.93 -3.20 14.59
N GLY A 421 -15.74 -2.35 13.96
CA GLY A 421 -16.43 -2.65 12.69
C GLY A 421 -17.80 -3.35 12.81
N HIS A 422 -18.25 -3.73 14.01
CA HIS A 422 -19.57 -4.36 14.22
C HIS A 422 -20.55 -3.42 14.94
N SER A 423 -21.22 -2.53 14.21
CA SER A 423 -22.25 -1.64 14.79
C SER A 423 -23.60 -2.34 15.00
N GLN A 424 -24.49 -1.75 15.80
CA GLN A 424 -25.88 -2.22 15.93
C GLN A 424 -26.64 -2.12 14.61
N ALA A 425 -26.50 -1.00 13.90
CA ALA A 425 -27.03 -0.83 12.55
C ALA A 425 -26.58 -1.96 11.60
N ALA A 426 -25.29 -2.33 11.63
CA ALA A 426 -24.78 -3.44 10.80
C ALA A 426 -25.41 -4.79 11.15
N SER A 427 -25.76 -5.02 12.42
CA SER A 427 -26.47 -6.23 12.86
C SER A 427 -27.92 -6.23 12.39
N VAL A 428 -28.63 -5.10 12.48
CA VAL A 428 -29.99 -4.93 11.93
C VAL A 428 -29.98 -5.20 10.43
N ARG A 429 -29.04 -4.62 9.69
CA ARG A 429 -28.85 -4.87 8.25
C ARG A 429 -28.65 -6.36 7.93
N GLY A 430 -27.90 -7.08 8.78
CA GLY A 430 -27.75 -8.53 8.66
C GLY A 430 -29.09 -9.24 8.74
N LYS A 431 -29.86 -8.96 9.81
CA LYS A 431 -31.19 -9.56 10.04
C LYS A 431 -32.19 -9.28 8.93
N VAL A 432 -32.20 -8.08 8.36
CA VAL A 432 -33.05 -7.76 7.18
C VAL A 432 -32.63 -8.62 5.98
N GLY A 433 -31.33 -8.80 5.77
CA GLY A 433 -30.81 -9.70 4.73
C GLY A 433 -31.21 -11.16 4.94
N ASP A 434 -31.10 -11.65 6.17
CA ASP A 434 -31.50 -13.01 6.56
C ASP A 434 -33.01 -13.20 6.38
N TRP A 435 -33.83 -12.23 6.78
CA TRP A 435 -35.28 -12.24 6.56
C TRP A 435 -35.65 -12.35 5.07
N VAL A 436 -34.97 -11.61 4.19
CA VAL A 436 -35.18 -11.74 2.72
C VAL A 436 -34.84 -13.15 2.22
N ARG A 437 -33.83 -13.80 2.79
CA ARG A 437 -33.43 -15.17 2.40
C ARG A 437 -34.38 -16.22 2.94
N ASP A 438 -34.64 -16.16 4.23
CA ASP A 438 -35.21 -17.26 5.01
C ASP A 438 -36.73 -17.18 5.05
N THR A 439 -37.29 -15.96 5.11
CA THR A 439 -38.74 -15.74 5.20
C THR A 439 -39.34 -15.41 3.84
N VAL A 440 -38.75 -14.49 3.07
CA VAL A 440 -39.29 -14.11 1.75
C VAL A 440 -38.95 -15.16 0.68
N GLY A 441 -37.81 -15.84 0.82
CA GLY A 441 -37.44 -16.95 -0.06
C GLY A 441 -36.59 -16.57 -1.28
N VAL A 442 -36.01 -15.38 -1.32
CA VAL A 442 -35.08 -15.00 -2.40
C VAL A 442 -33.74 -15.68 -2.16
N LYS A 443 -33.56 -16.93 -2.60
CA LYS A 443 -32.41 -17.79 -2.24
C LYS A 443 -31.22 -17.74 -3.21
N ASP A 444 -31.35 -17.08 -4.36
CA ASP A 444 -30.26 -16.99 -5.35
C ASP A 444 -29.04 -16.25 -4.80
N LYS A 445 -27.93 -16.96 -4.59
CA LYS A 445 -26.70 -16.45 -4.00
C LYS A 445 -26.01 -15.37 -4.85
N ARG A 446 -26.36 -15.26 -6.15
CA ARG A 446 -25.81 -14.24 -7.07
C ARG A 446 -26.38 -12.84 -6.81
N VAL A 447 -27.52 -12.76 -6.13
CA VAL A 447 -28.14 -11.50 -5.68
C VAL A 447 -27.75 -11.25 -4.23
N GLN A 448 -27.33 -10.03 -3.89
CA GLN A 448 -27.06 -9.66 -2.50
C GLN A 448 -28.20 -8.80 -1.96
N PRO A 449 -29.04 -9.28 -1.03
CA PRO A 449 -30.25 -8.57 -0.63
C PRO A 449 -30.01 -7.10 -0.21
N ASN A 450 -28.93 -6.86 0.53
CA ASN A 450 -28.54 -5.54 1.03
C ASN A 450 -27.98 -4.59 -0.04
N HIS A 451 -27.77 -5.05 -1.27
CA HIS A 451 -27.24 -4.25 -2.40
C HIS A 451 -28.08 -4.33 -3.67
N ALA A 452 -28.95 -5.33 -3.78
CA ALA A 452 -29.78 -5.57 -4.95
C ALA A 452 -30.80 -4.45 -5.19
N TRP A 453 -31.33 -3.84 -4.13
CA TRP A 453 -32.18 -2.63 -4.25
C TRP A 453 -31.47 -1.48 -4.95
N ARG A 454 -30.19 -1.24 -4.65
CA ARG A 454 -29.40 -0.18 -5.30
C ARG A 454 -29.24 -0.43 -6.80
N HIS A 455 -29.01 -1.69 -7.19
CA HIS A 455 -28.94 -2.06 -8.60
C HIS A 455 -30.31 -1.91 -9.28
N ARG A 456 -31.37 -2.39 -8.64
CA ARG A 456 -32.74 -2.27 -9.16
C ARG A 456 -33.14 -0.81 -9.34
N PHE A 457 -32.88 0.05 -8.35
CA PHE A 457 -33.12 1.49 -8.46
C PHE A 457 -32.46 2.07 -9.71
N LYS A 458 -31.18 1.75 -9.98
CA LYS A 458 -30.51 2.21 -11.22
C LYS A 458 -31.09 1.62 -12.50
N THR A 459 -31.77 0.48 -12.44
CA THR A 459 -32.48 -0.06 -13.61
C THR A 459 -33.76 0.73 -13.83
N ILE A 460 -34.65 0.79 -12.83
CA ILE A 460 -35.93 1.49 -12.92
C ILE A 460 -35.77 2.99 -13.20
N ALA A 461 -34.75 3.63 -12.60
CA ALA A 461 -34.44 5.03 -12.84
C ALA A 461 -34.05 5.30 -14.31
N ARG A 462 -33.44 4.33 -15.01
CA ARG A 462 -33.17 4.46 -16.45
C ARG A 462 -34.44 4.29 -17.27
N ASP A 463 -35.33 3.40 -16.86
CA ASP A 463 -36.60 3.15 -17.56
C ASP A 463 -37.49 4.40 -17.59
N VAL A 464 -37.36 5.28 -16.58
CA VAL A 464 -38.09 6.55 -16.48
C VAL A 464 -37.23 7.79 -16.77
N ASP A 465 -36.09 7.60 -17.42
CA ASP A 465 -35.19 8.66 -17.90
C ASP A 465 -34.75 9.66 -16.80
N ILE A 466 -34.32 9.13 -15.66
CA ILE A 466 -33.58 9.92 -14.65
C ILE A 466 -32.12 10.00 -15.10
N ALA A 467 -31.62 11.22 -15.30
CA ALA A 467 -30.24 11.43 -15.72
C ALA A 467 -29.23 10.90 -14.69
N GLN A 468 -28.07 10.41 -15.17
CA GLN A 468 -27.03 9.76 -14.35
C GLN A 468 -26.60 10.61 -13.14
N ARG A 469 -26.45 11.93 -13.32
CA ARG A 469 -26.10 12.86 -12.22
C ARG A 469 -27.09 12.84 -11.05
N TYR A 470 -28.39 12.72 -11.33
CA TYR A 470 -29.42 12.69 -10.30
C TYR A 470 -29.48 11.32 -9.63
N MET A 471 -29.34 10.23 -10.41
CA MET A 471 -29.20 8.89 -9.85
C MET A 471 -28.03 8.81 -8.87
N ASP A 472 -26.88 9.38 -9.25
CA ASP A 472 -25.67 9.36 -8.43
C ASP A 472 -25.77 10.27 -7.21
N ALA A 473 -26.39 11.45 -7.33
CA ALA A 473 -26.69 12.32 -6.20
C ALA A 473 -27.62 11.64 -5.18
N ILE A 474 -28.73 11.02 -5.62
CA ILE A 474 -29.67 10.28 -4.76
C ILE A 474 -28.96 9.12 -4.05
N GLN A 475 -28.18 8.34 -4.81
CA GLN A 475 -27.48 7.17 -4.30
C GLN A 475 -26.21 7.48 -3.51
N GLY A 476 -25.65 8.68 -3.61
CA GLY A 476 -24.34 9.04 -3.07
C GLY A 476 -23.18 8.30 -3.78
N HIS A 477 -23.15 8.37 -5.10
CA HIS A 477 -21.98 8.03 -5.91
C HIS A 477 -21.27 9.29 -6.36
N GLU A 478 -19.94 9.24 -6.36
CA GLU A 478 -19.09 10.21 -7.07
C GLU A 478 -18.62 9.53 -8.35
N ASP A 479 -18.71 10.21 -9.50
CA ASP A 479 -18.24 9.70 -10.79
C ASP A 479 -16.75 10.00 -11.03
N GLY A 480 -16.12 10.76 -10.12
CA GLY A 480 -14.70 11.12 -10.16
C GLY A 480 -14.32 12.12 -11.25
N SER A 481 -15.32 12.70 -11.93
CA SER A 481 -15.11 13.70 -12.98
C SER A 481 -15.13 15.12 -12.40
N ALA A 482 -14.26 16.02 -12.88
CA ALA A 482 -14.29 17.43 -12.44
C ALA A 482 -15.62 18.15 -12.79
N SER A 483 -16.42 17.59 -13.70
CA SER A 483 -17.75 18.12 -14.04
C SER A 483 -18.83 17.79 -13.01
N SER A 484 -18.64 16.80 -12.12
CA SER A 484 -19.63 16.50 -11.07
C SER A 484 -19.73 17.59 -10.02
N ASP A 485 -18.69 18.43 -9.92
CA ASP A 485 -18.54 19.43 -8.86
C ASP A 485 -19.16 20.79 -9.24
N TYR A 486 -19.67 20.94 -10.46
CA TYR A 486 -20.23 22.20 -10.96
C TYR A 486 -21.76 22.24 -10.88
N GLY A 487 -22.27 23.08 -9.97
CA GLY A 487 -23.70 23.26 -9.72
C GLY A 487 -24.28 22.25 -8.71
N GLU A 488 -25.40 22.61 -8.09
CA GLU A 488 -26.02 21.81 -7.04
C GLU A 488 -27.29 21.10 -7.52
N ASN A 489 -27.47 19.85 -7.09
CA ASN A 489 -28.74 19.16 -7.25
C ASN A 489 -29.70 19.61 -6.15
N THR A 490 -30.47 20.66 -6.44
CA THR A 490 -31.48 21.18 -5.50
C THR A 490 -32.50 20.11 -5.11
N MET A 491 -33.07 20.23 -3.91
CA MET A 491 -34.12 19.34 -3.41
C MET A 491 -35.29 19.22 -4.39
N LYS A 492 -35.69 20.33 -5.02
CA LYS A 492 -36.75 20.37 -6.04
C LYS A 492 -36.40 19.53 -7.27
N ALA A 493 -35.16 19.62 -7.76
CA ALA A 493 -34.72 18.82 -8.90
C ALA A 493 -34.69 17.33 -8.55
N LEU A 494 -34.16 16.97 -7.38
CA LEU A 494 -34.14 15.58 -6.92
C LEU A 494 -35.55 15.02 -6.72
N TYR A 495 -36.47 15.80 -6.16
CA TYR A 495 -37.85 15.39 -5.95
C TYR A 495 -38.60 15.17 -7.26
N ARG A 496 -38.41 16.07 -8.24
CA ARG A 496 -38.93 15.88 -9.60
C ARG A 496 -38.50 14.54 -10.18
N GLU A 497 -37.23 14.17 -10.03
CA GLU A 497 -36.72 12.89 -10.53
C GLU A 497 -37.26 11.69 -9.75
N ILE A 498 -37.28 11.77 -8.41
CA ILE A 498 -37.83 10.69 -7.58
C ILE A 498 -39.30 10.43 -7.91
N ALA A 499 -40.10 11.47 -8.15
CA ALA A 499 -41.51 11.34 -8.50
C ALA A 499 -41.77 10.68 -9.87
N LYS A 500 -40.75 10.51 -10.72
CA LYS A 500 -40.87 9.72 -11.96
C LYS A 500 -40.90 8.21 -11.71
N LEU A 501 -40.39 7.76 -10.56
CA LEU A 501 -40.34 6.34 -10.26
C LEU A 501 -41.76 5.77 -10.15
N PRO A 502 -42.05 4.59 -10.74
CA PRO A 502 -43.36 4.01 -10.67
C PRO A 502 -43.72 3.61 -9.23
N ARG A 503 -45.03 3.61 -8.95
CA ARG A 503 -45.54 3.02 -7.72
C ARG A 503 -45.37 1.50 -7.78
N TYR A 504 -45.02 0.89 -6.65
CA TYR A 504 -45.14 -0.56 -6.49
C TYR A 504 -46.61 -0.89 -6.23
N ASP A 505 -47.21 -1.72 -7.06
CA ASP A 505 -48.58 -2.20 -6.91
C ASP A 505 -48.53 -3.57 -6.23
N ILE A 506 -48.84 -3.61 -4.92
CA ILE A 506 -48.57 -4.74 -4.02
C ILE A 506 -49.75 -5.02 -3.11
#